data_AF-A0A242NRB3-F1
#
_entry.id   AF-A0A242NRB3-F1
#
_cell.length_a   1.000
_cell.length_b   1.000
_cell.length_c   1.000
_cell.angle_alpha   90.00
_cell.angle_beta   90.00
_cell.angle_gamma   90.00
#
_symmetry.space_group_name_H-M   'P 1'
#
loop_
_entity.id
_entity.type
_entity.pdbx_description
1 polymer ?
#
loop_
_entity_poly.entity_id
_entity_poly.type
_entity_poly.pdbx_seq_one_letter_code
_entity_poly.pdbx_strand_id
1 'polypeptide(L)'
;MLEATDTFESIETFVALPSQNNNNYPKMEFDQLMIAPYEVWQDDDGDKVVPLATQPANLKGNLTVNWKDGLGRDITDSVKSNPKQVLSGCDAPYALTVELHKGEVRTQYGDPSKLTIDNKSHTYYFYPKVTEPYVCYAQPNLDLGNGVYAGPAEQWDPLKGFKLQDINRPESNFPTTGSNNLYFKIRVEGITSEEFIRANGATVYSDDGTGVNLELTPENNKAKGHITRVKLKGPNKANGGGEFVPSTFNFYADGGKSKLLYNFKIGRWYIGDTSFNTYGTSRNICNGLQPTGSYRIPNIRDYTNANTQEGYYPPVPGKSMYYERKISYWHDTERIMVGGLVSEWGNLSSNYYSEANYVGGTAGWTQQTTNTINGTVRWGGGFGDGRVYWNWDWYLPAVIRVGTTCVSP
;
A
#
# COMPACT_ATOMS: atom_id res chain seq x y z
N MET A 1 4.51 -10.88 -27.84
CA MET A 1 3.48 -10.73 -26.78
C MET A 1 4.11 -11.34 -25.54
N LEU A 2 4.05 -10.67 -24.38
CA LEU A 2 4.66 -11.24 -23.18
C LEU A 2 3.84 -12.44 -22.68
N GLU A 3 4.53 -13.52 -22.34
CA GLU A 3 3.94 -14.67 -21.67
C GLU A 3 3.99 -14.50 -20.15
N ALA A 4 3.20 -15.30 -19.42
CA ALA A 4 3.08 -15.22 -17.96
C ALA A 4 4.37 -15.59 -17.21
N THR A 5 5.34 -16.20 -17.91
CA THR A 5 6.64 -16.62 -17.36
C THR A 5 7.77 -15.67 -17.74
N ASP A 6 7.48 -14.63 -18.52
CA ASP A 6 8.51 -13.69 -18.96
C ASP A 6 9.05 -12.87 -17.79
N THR A 7 10.36 -12.65 -17.81
CA THR A 7 11.12 -11.96 -16.76
C THR A 7 11.67 -10.65 -17.30
N PHE A 8 12.24 -9.80 -16.44
CA PHE A 8 12.92 -8.61 -16.96
C PHE A 8 14.07 -8.95 -17.92
N GLU A 9 14.74 -10.09 -17.68
CA GLU A 9 15.83 -10.60 -18.53
C GLU A 9 15.35 -11.08 -19.91
N SER A 10 14.08 -11.47 -20.06
CA SER A 10 13.54 -11.84 -21.38
C SER A 10 13.23 -10.63 -22.27
N ILE A 11 13.30 -9.40 -21.73
CA ILE A 11 13.10 -8.16 -22.49
C ILE A 11 14.48 -7.65 -22.92
N GLU A 12 14.86 -8.00 -24.14
CA GLU A 12 16.17 -7.66 -24.68
C GLU A 12 16.22 -6.21 -25.17
N THR A 13 17.30 -5.52 -24.82
CA THR A 13 17.63 -4.19 -25.33
C THR A 13 19.13 -4.11 -25.61
N PHE A 14 19.57 -3.12 -26.39
CA PHE A 14 20.99 -2.84 -26.54
C PHE A 14 21.67 -2.54 -25.20
N VAL A 15 20.98 -1.87 -24.26
CA VAL A 15 21.49 -1.70 -22.89
C VAL A 15 21.21 -2.98 -22.09
N ALA A 16 22.02 -4.00 -22.35
CA ALA A 16 21.92 -5.30 -21.72
C ALA A 16 22.02 -5.21 -20.18
N LEU A 17 21.44 -6.18 -19.47
CA LEU A 17 21.54 -6.27 -18.01
C LEU A 17 22.93 -6.75 -17.56
N PRO A 18 23.30 -6.59 -16.27
CA PRO A 18 24.57 -7.14 -15.78
C PRO A 18 24.68 -8.66 -15.94
N SER A 19 23.57 -9.39 -15.84
CA SER A 19 23.52 -10.84 -16.11
C SER A 19 23.86 -11.20 -17.56
N GLN A 20 23.77 -10.23 -18.46
CA GLN A 20 24.09 -10.33 -19.88
C GLN A 20 25.43 -9.63 -20.21
N ASN A 21 26.36 -9.55 -19.24
CA ASN A 21 27.72 -9.00 -19.37
C ASN A 21 27.81 -7.46 -19.52
N ASN A 22 26.81 -6.68 -19.15
CA ASN A 22 26.92 -5.22 -19.09
C ASN A 22 27.08 -4.69 -17.65
N ASN A 23 28.33 -4.51 -17.22
CA ASN A 23 28.63 -3.95 -15.90
C ASN A 23 28.26 -2.45 -15.76
N ASN A 24 27.98 -1.76 -16.87
CA ASN A 24 27.66 -0.33 -16.88
C ASN A 24 26.15 -0.04 -16.86
N TYR A 25 25.30 -1.06 -16.70
CA TYR A 25 23.85 -0.88 -16.58
C TYR A 25 23.49 0.17 -15.50
N PRO A 26 22.59 1.15 -15.80
CA PRO A 26 21.63 1.19 -16.91
C PRO A 26 22.08 2.00 -18.14
N LYS A 27 23.37 1.91 -18.48
CA LYS A 27 23.99 2.63 -19.60
C LYS A 27 24.73 1.68 -20.54
N MET A 28 24.82 2.05 -21.80
CA MET A 28 25.75 1.50 -22.77
C MET A 28 26.36 2.64 -23.60
N GLU A 29 27.67 2.68 -23.68
CA GLU A 29 28.38 3.66 -24.52
C GLU A 29 28.31 3.23 -25.99
N PHE A 30 28.32 4.17 -26.93
CA PHE A 30 28.22 3.82 -28.36
C PHE A 30 29.38 2.96 -28.86
N ASP A 31 30.56 3.07 -28.27
CA ASP A 31 31.73 2.30 -28.68
C ASP A 31 31.56 0.80 -28.43
N GLN A 32 30.82 0.45 -27.39
CA GLN A 32 30.43 -0.92 -27.08
C GLN A 32 29.48 -1.49 -28.13
N LEU A 33 28.70 -0.64 -28.82
CA LEU A 33 27.78 -1.04 -29.88
C LEU A 33 28.46 -1.24 -31.23
N MET A 34 29.60 -0.56 -31.48
CA MET A 34 30.29 -0.65 -32.78
C MET A 34 31.15 -1.91 -32.93
N ILE A 35 31.38 -2.64 -31.85
CA ILE A 35 32.19 -3.86 -31.83
C ILE A 35 31.31 -5.09 -31.62
N ALA A 36 31.89 -6.28 -31.79
CA ALA A 36 31.23 -7.53 -31.48
C ALA A 36 30.73 -7.54 -30.01
N PRO A 37 29.51 -8.05 -29.74
CA PRO A 37 28.65 -8.79 -30.67
C PRO A 37 27.64 -7.94 -31.47
N TYR A 38 27.56 -6.63 -31.24
CA TYR A 38 26.47 -5.83 -31.80
C TYR A 38 26.75 -5.30 -33.20
N GLU A 39 27.99 -4.83 -33.44
CA GLU A 39 28.47 -4.34 -34.74
C GLU A 39 27.47 -3.37 -35.42
N VAL A 40 26.90 -2.44 -34.64
CA VAL A 40 25.86 -1.49 -35.09
C VAL A 40 26.47 -0.33 -35.87
N TRP A 41 27.10 -0.67 -36.99
CA TRP A 41 27.62 0.28 -37.97
C TRP A 41 27.67 -0.38 -39.33
N GLN A 42 27.61 0.44 -40.36
CA GLN A 42 27.80 0.02 -41.73
C GLN A 42 28.62 1.08 -42.42
N ASP A 43 29.55 0.61 -43.24
CA ASP A 43 30.24 1.44 -44.20
C ASP A 43 30.28 0.72 -45.55
N ASP A 44 30.01 1.46 -46.62
CA ASP A 44 29.80 0.91 -47.96
C ASP A 44 31.09 0.89 -48.80
N ASP A 45 32.12 1.67 -48.43
CA ASP A 45 33.38 1.77 -49.17
C ASP A 45 34.58 1.07 -48.51
N GLY A 46 34.39 0.49 -47.32
CA GLY A 46 35.29 -0.49 -46.70
C GLY A 46 36.21 0.08 -45.63
N ASP A 47 35.92 1.27 -45.13
CA ASP A 47 36.53 1.86 -43.95
C ASP A 47 36.31 0.99 -42.71
N LYS A 48 37.33 0.99 -41.85
CA LYS A 48 37.27 0.31 -40.56
C LYS A 48 36.89 1.31 -39.48
N VAL A 49 35.81 1.02 -38.75
CA VAL A 49 35.53 1.75 -37.50
C VAL A 49 36.63 1.41 -36.49
N VAL A 50 37.35 2.44 -36.05
CA VAL A 50 38.45 2.31 -35.10
C VAL A 50 37.86 2.23 -33.67
N PRO A 51 38.07 1.13 -32.92
CA PRO A 51 37.57 1.00 -31.55
C PRO A 51 38.15 2.07 -30.61
N LEU A 52 37.42 2.39 -29.53
CA LEU A 52 37.77 3.43 -28.55
C LEU A 52 39.17 3.25 -27.93
N ALA A 53 39.65 2.02 -27.81
CA ALA A 53 41.00 1.70 -27.30
C ALA A 53 42.13 2.37 -28.10
N THR A 54 41.83 2.79 -29.34
CA THR A 54 42.81 3.37 -30.29
C THR A 54 42.56 4.85 -30.59
N GLN A 55 41.30 5.33 -30.54
CA GLN A 55 40.94 6.74 -30.81
C GLN A 55 39.67 7.17 -30.03
N PRO A 56 39.76 7.44 -28.71
CA PRO A 56 38.60 7.75 -27.87
C PRO A 56 37.87 9.05 -28.22
N ALA A 57 38.44 9.90 -29.09
CA ALA A 57 37.85 11.16 -29.50
C ALA A 57 36.79 11.02 -30.62
N ASN A 58 36.76 9.89 -31.33
CA ASN A 58 35.97 9.71 -32.55
C ASN A 58 34.56 9.17 -32.32
N LEU A 59 34.27 8.72 -31.10
CA LEU A 59 32.95 8.23 -30.71
C LEU A 59 32.53 8.82 -29.37
N LYS A 60 31.43 9.56 -29.36
CA LYS A 60 30.83 10.12 -28.14
C LYS A 60 29.33 9.84 -28.16
N GLY A 61 28.73 9.69 -26.99
CA GLY A 61 27.30 9.43 -26.83
C GLY A 61 27.04 8.07 -26.19
N ASN A 62 25.80 7.87 -25.77
CA ASN A 62 25.40 6.65 -25.08
C ASN A 62 23.90 6.39 -25.20
N LEU A 63 23.53 5.15 -24.94
CA LEU A 63 22.18 4.71 -24.65
C LEU A 63 22.00 4.58 -23.13
N THR A 64 20.86 5.01 -22.62
CA THR A 64 20.41 4.68 -21.27
C THR A 64 19.04 4.04 -21.29
N VAL A 65 18.74 3.25 -20.27
CA VAL A 65 17.41 2.71 -20.03
C VAL A 65 16.88 3.15 -18.67
N ASN A 66 15.57 3.40 -18.61
CA ASN A 66 14.87 3.69 -17.36
C ASN A 66 13.61 2.84 -17.27
N TRP A 67 13.48 2.08 -16.20
CA TRP A 67 12.29 1.28 -15.93
C TRP A 67 11.40 1.95 -14.91
N LYS A 68 10.10 1.98 -15.20
CA LYS A 68 9.06 2.38 -14.26
C LYS A 68 7.99 1.31 -14.15
N ASP A 69 7.40 1.18 -12.96
CA ASP A 69 6.18 0.40 -12.78
C ASP A 69 4.92 1.21 -13.17
N GLY A 70 3.75 0.58 -13.05
CA GLY A 70 2.45 1.18 -13.38
C GLY A 70 2.03 2.33 -12.47
N LEU A 71 2.81 2.64 -11.43
CA LEU A 71 2.65 3.81 -10.59
C LEU A 71 3.70 4.90 -10.89
N GLY A 72 4.58 4.66 -11.86
CA GLY A 72 5.64 5.56 -12.26
C GLY A 72 6.87 5.55 -11.33
N ARG A 73 6.99 4.58 -10.42
CA ARG A 73 8.18 4.44 -9.57
C ARG A 73 9.35 3.94 -10.40
N ASP A 74 10.52 4.55 -10.22
CA ASP A 74 11.75 4.05 -10.83
C ASP A 74 12.13 2.72 -10.20
N ILE A 75 12.18 1.68 -11.03
CA ILE A 75 12.54 0.32 -10.63
C ILE A 75 13.82 -0.16 -11.33
N THR A 76 14.58 0.74 -11.98
CA THR A 76 15.76 0.40 -12.78
C THR A 76 16.79 -0.40 -11.97
N ASP A 77 17.08 0.03 -10.73
CA ASP A 77 17.99 -0.69 -9.84
C ASP A 77 17.41 -2.01 -9.32
N SER A 78 16.09 -2.09 -9.16
CA SER A 78 15.41 -3.32 -8.75
C SER A 78 15.45 -4.36 -9.87
N VAL A 79 15.26 -3.94 -11.12
CA VAL A 79 15.42 -4.77 -12.32
C VAL A 79 16.87 -5.25 -12.45
N LYS A 80 17.84 -4.36 -12.25
CA LYS A 80 19.28 -4.71 -12.21
C LYS A 80 19.57 -5.82 -11.19
N SER A 81 18.98 -5.71 -10.00
CA SER A 81 19.23 -6.63 -8.88
C SER A 81 18.45 -7.93 -9.00
N ASN A 82 17.33 -7.93 -9.75
CA ASN A 82 16.41 -9.06 -9.89
C ASN A 82 16.03 -9.32 -11.36
N PRO A 83 17.00 -9.57 -12.26
CA PRO A 83 16.74 -9.68 -13.70
C PRO A 83 15.78 -10.85 -14.04
N LYS A 84 15.82 -11.93 -13.24
CA LYS A 84 14.97 -13.13 -13.40
C LYS A 84 13.61 -13.02 -12.73
N GLN A 85 13.25 -11.87 -12.19
CA GLN A 85 11.93 -11.67 -11.63
C GLN A 85 10.90 -11.65 -12.76
N VAL A 86 9.86 -12.48 -12.62
CA VAL A 86 8.71 -12.50 -13.52
C VAL A 86 7.95 -11.18 -13.40
N LEU A 87 7.55 -10.60 -14.53
CA LEU A 87 6.77 -9.36 -14.52
C LEU A 87 5.38 -9.63 -13.93
N SER A 88 4.95 -8.78 -12.99
CA SER A 88 3.67 -8.92 -12.31
C SER A 88 2.61 -7.99 -12.88
N GLY A 89 1.39 -8.50 -13.07
CA GLY A 89 0.22 -7.67 -13.40
C GLY A 89 -0.06 -6.58 -12.35
N CYS A 90 0.33 -6.81 -11.09
CA CYS A 90 0.12 -5.86 -9.98
C CYS A 90 0.97 -4.59 -10.09
N ASP A 91 2.07 -4.65 -10.82
CA ASP A 91 2.99 -3.55 -11.08
C ASP A 91 2.85 -3.06 -12.53
N ALA A 92 1.96 -3.65 -13.32
CA ALA A 92 1.73 -3.26 -14.70
C ALA A 92 0.80 -2.02 -14.80
N PRO A 93 0.88 -1.28 -15.93
CA PRO A 93 1.86 -1.44 -17.01
C PRO A 93 3.26 -1.02 -16.61
N TYR A 94 4.27 -1.79 -16.99
CA TYR A 94 5.65 -1.32 -16.89
C TYR A 94 5.97 -0.41 -18.06
N ALA A 95 6.83 0.59 -17.83
CA ALA A 95 7.34 1.48 -18.85
C ALA A 95 8.87 1.36 -18.90
N LEU A 96 9.41 1.10 -20.09
CA LEU A 96 10.84 1.14 -20.37
C LEU A 96 11.12 2.29 -21.31
N THR A 97 11.80 3.31 -20.81
CA THR A 97 12.30 4.41 -21.65
C THR A 97 13.71 4.10 -22.09
N VAL A 98 13.94 4.05 -23.40
CA VAL A 98 15.26 4.01 -24.02
C VAL A 98 15.61 5.41 -24.48
N GLU A 99 16.73 5.95 -24.02
CA GLU A 99 17.19 7.29 -24.36
C GLU A 99 18.54 7.21 -25.07
N LEU A 100 18.59 7.83 -26.25
CA LEU A 100 19.78 8.09 -27.02
C LEU A 100 20.28 9.48 -26.66
N HIS A 101 21.46 9.56 -26.06
CA HIS A 101 22.09 10.82 -25.71
C HIS A 101 23.03 11.28 -26.80
N LYS A 102 23.08 12.59 -27.01
CA LYS A 102 23.79 13.25 -28.10
C LYS A 102 25.19 12.70 -28.26
N GLY A 103 25.52 12.38 -29.50
CA GLY A 103 26.77 11.76 -29.86
C GLY A 103 27.34 12.26 -31.16
N GLU A 104 28.56 11.83 -31.43
CA GLU A 104 29.28 12.14 -32.65
C GLU A 104 30.10 10.91 -33.05
N VAL A 105 29.96 10.50 -34.30
CA VAL A 105 30.77 9.46 -34.93
C VAL A 105 31.62 10.14 -35.99
N ARG A 106 32.93 9.91 -35.95
CA ARG A 106 33.89 10.42 -36.94
C ARG A 106 34.60 9.27 -37.61
N THR A 107 34.68 9.33 -38.93
CA THR A 107 35.49 8.44 -39.74
C THR A 107 36.77 9.16 -40.17
N GLN A 108 37.82 8.38 -40.46
CA GLN A 108 39.08 8.94 -40.96
C GLN A 108 38.96 9.36 -42.42
N TYR A 109 38.22 8.57 -43.20
CA TYR A 109 37.87 8.80 -44.59
C TYR A 109 36.32 8.71 -44.70
N GLY A 110 35.73 9.25 -45.76
CA GLY A 110 34.27 9.32 -45.91
C GLY A 110 33.72 10.75 -46.03
N ASP A 111 32.70 10.91 -46.87
CA ASP A 111 31.97 12.16 -47.08
C ASP A 111 30.47 11.90 -46.85
N PRO A 112 29.89 12.35 -45.72
CA PRO A 112 30.50 13.18 -44.68
C PRO A 112 31.38 12.39 -43.69
N SER A 113 32.52 12.96 -43.27
CA SER A 113 33.43 12.36 -42.27
C SER A 113 32.93 12.46 -40.82
N LYS A 114 31.72 13.00 -40.63
CA LYS A 114 31.10 13.21 -39.33
C LYS A 114 29.60 12.98 -39.41
N LEU A 115 29.12 12.11 -38.53
CA LEU A 115 27.70 11.95 -38.22
C LEU A 115 27.43 12.50 -36.82
N THR A 116 26.45 13.39 -36.70
CA THR A 116 25.96 13.85 -35.39
C THR A 116 24.71 13.06 -35.05
N ILE A 117 24.68 12.52 -33.83
CA ILE A 117 23.54 11.81 -33.28
C ILE A 117 22.86 12.77 -32.30
N ASP A 118 21.61 13.12 -32.55
CA ASP A 118 20.82 13.97 -31.64
C ASP A 118 20.17 13.16 -30.52
N ASN A 119 19.73 13.88 -29.48
CA ASN A 119 18.94 13.27 -28.41
C ASN A 119 17.63 12.69 -28.97
N LYS A 120 17.33 11.44 -28.64
CA LYS A 120 16.04 10.80 -28.93
C LYS A 120 15.60 9.96 -27.74
N SER A 121 14.30 9.80 -27.54
CA SER A 121 13.78 8.87 -26.54
C SER A 121 12.54 8.15 -27.07
N HIS A 122 12.33 6.94 -26.57
CA HIS A 122 11.13 6.17 -26.82
C HIS A 122 10.76 5.36 -25.59
N THR A 123 9.47 5.29 -25.27
CA THR A 123 8.96 4.51 -24.13
C THR A 123 8.14 3.33 -24.63
N TYR A 124 8.56 2.13 -24.26
CA TYR A 124 7.82 0.89 -24.48
C TYR A 124 6.98 0.56 -23.25
N TYR A 125 5.76 0.07 -23.46
CA TYR A 125 4.85 -0.34 -22.39
C TYR A 125 4.63 -1.84 -22.40
N PHE A 126 4.70 -2.46 -21.23
CA PHE A 126 4.57 -3.90 -21.05
C PHE A 126 3.39 -4.25 -20.14
N TYR A 127 2.54 -5.13 -20.64
CA TYR A 127 1.38 -5.69 -19.94
C TYR A 127 1.61 -7.20 -19.85
N PRO A 128 2.06 -7.71 -18.69
CA PRO A 128 2.26 -9.15 -18.49
C PRO A 128 0.94 -9.88 -18.62
N LYS A 129 1.00 -11.06 -19.23
CA LYS A 129 -0.17 -11.94 -19.32
C LYS A 129 -0.41 -12.59 -17.96
N VAL A 130 -1.64 -12.52 -17.46
CA VAL A 130 -2.06 -13.15 -16.21
C VAL A 130 -2.90 -14.37 -16.53
N THR A 131 -2.44 -15.55 -16.11
CA THR A 131 -3.08 -16.84 -16.42
C THR A 131 -3.96 -17.35 -15.28
N GLU A 132 -3.59 -17.07 -14.04
CA GLU A 132 -4.37 -17.42 -12.85
C GLU A 132 -4.67 -16.15 -12.04
N PRO A 133 -5.87 -16.00 -11.48
CA PRO A 133 -6.21 -14.81 -10.70
C PRO A 133 -5.46 -14.77 -9.36
N TYR A 134 -5.02 -13.59 -8.95
CA TYR A 134 -4.36 -13.37 -7.66
C TYR A 134 -4.55 -11.94 -7.16
N VAL A 135 -4.43 -11.76 -5.85
CA VAL A 135 -4.59 -10.45 -5.20
C VAL A 135 -3.26 -9.72 -5.16
N CYS A 136 -3.29 -8.44 -5.52
CA CYS A 136 -2.14 -7.56 -5.44
C CYS A 136 -2.01 -6.92 -4.06
N TYR A 137 -3.08 -6.23 -3.63
CA TYR A 137 -3.08 -5.44 -2.42
C TYR A 137 -4.51 -5.14 -1.96
N ALA A 138 -4.63 -4.90 -0.65
CA ALA A 138 -5.81 -4.34 0.00
C ALA A 138 -5.49 -2.90 0.44
N GLN A 139 -6.16 -1.94 -0.20
CA GLN A 139 -5.87 -0.52 -0.11
C GLN A 139 -6.92 0.21 0.74
N PRO A 140 -6.65 0.48 2.03
CA PRO A 140 -7.39 1.47 2.82
C PRO A 140 -7.02 2.91 2.40
N ASN A 141 -7.28 3.91 3.24
CA ASN A 141 -6.72 5.24 3.04
C ASN A 141 -5.16 5.17 3.07
N LEU A 142 -4.53 5.80 2.08
CA LEU A 142 -3.07 5.88 1.94
C LEU A 142 -2.48 7.12 2.65
N ASP A 143 -3.32 8.06 3.08
CA ASP A 143 -2.88 9.24 3.83
C ASP A 143 -2.05 8.83 5.05
N LEU A 144 -0.91 9.52 5.22
CA LEU A 144 0.07 9.22 6.27
C LEU A 144 0.51 7.75 6.24
N GLY A 145 0.85 7.25 5.04
CA GLY A 145 1.45 5.94 4.84
C GLY A 145 2.82 5.95 4.18
N ASN A 146 3.52 7.09 4.19
CA ASN A 146 4.86 7.24 3.64
C ASN A 146 5.83 7.83 4.67
N GLY A 147 7.13 7.85 4.35
CA GLY A 147 8.16 8.42 5.21
C GLY A 147 8.14 7.79 6.61
N VAL A 148 8.06 8.62 7.64
CA VAL A 148 8.03 8.19 9.05
C VAL A 148 6.78 7.38 9.45
N TYR A 149 5.73 7.42 8.61
CA TYR A 149 4.51 6.63 8.83
C TYR A 149 4.47 5.36 7.98
N ALA A 150 5.47 5.13 7.12
CA ALA A 150 5.50 3.95 6.28
C ALA A 150 5.58 2.69 7.15
N GLY A 151 4.75 1.71 6.82
CA GLY A 151 4.88 0.37 7.37
C GLY A 151 6.11 -0.36 6.84
N PRO A 152 6.42 -1.53 7.43
CA PRO A 152 7.42 -2.44 6.87
C PRO A 152 7.08 -2.80 5.41
N ALA A 153 8.08 -2.82 4.54
CA ALA A 153 7.90 -2.98 3.09
C ALA A 153 7.28 -4.34 2.70
N GLU A 154 7.43 -5.36 3.54
CA GLU A 154 6.81 -6.67 3.41
C GLU A 154 5.30 -6.65 3.70
N GLN A 155 4.81 -5.67 4.47
CA GLN A 155 3.39 -5.53 4.81
C GLN A 155 2.70 -4.42 4.03
N TRP A 156 3.39 -3.30 3.81
CA TRP A 156 2.79 -2.06 3.34
C TRP A 156 3.58 -1.45 2.19
N ASP A 157 2.86 -1.09 1.14
CA ASP A 157 3.36 -0.27 0.04
C ASP A 157 2.72 1.13 0.12
N PRO A 158 3.50 2.21 0.26
CA PRO A 158 2.97 3.58 0.40
C PRO A 158 2.01 4.04 -0.70
N LEU A 159 2.07 3.43 -1.88
CA LEU A 159 1.20 3.78 -3.01
C LEU A 159 0.11 2.75 -3.30
N LYS A 160 0.16 1.57 -2.67
CA LYS A 160 -0.76 0.46 -2.97
C LYS A 160 -1.54 -0.05 -1.76
N GLY A 161 -1.00 0.06 -0.56
CA GLY A 161 -1.63 -0.41 0.67
C GLY A 161 -1.05 -1.72 1.20
N PHE A 162 -1.87 -2.53 1.86
CA PHE A 162 -1.44 -3.76 2.50
C PHE A 162 -1.27 -4.91 1.50
N LYS A 163 -0.19 -5.67 1.66
CA LYS A 163 0.06 -6.91 0.95
C LYS A 163 -0.59 -8.08 1.70
N LEU A 164 -1.00 -9.12 0.98
CA LEU A 164 -1.37 -10.39 1.59
C LEU A 164 -0.16 -10.94 2.38
N GLN A 165 -0.38 -11.38 3.62
CA GLN A 165 0.67 -11.88 4.50
C GLN A 165 0.73 -13.41 4.44
N ASP A 166 -0.32 -14.09 4.90
CA ASP A 166 -0.42 -15.54 4.85
C ASP A 166 -1.88 -15.94 4.63
N ILE A 167 -2.16 -16.59 3.50
CA ILE A 167 -3.50 -17.04 3.13
C ILE A 167 -4.05 -18.11 4.08
N ASN A 168 -3.19 -18.79 4.86
CA ASN A 168 -3.60 -19.80 5.83
C ASN A 168 -3.83 -19.23 7.23
N ARG A 169 -3.55 -17.94 7.42
CA ARG A 169 -3.66 -17.22 8.71
C ARG A 169 -4.45 -15.92 8.51
N PRO A 170 -5.79 -15.97 8.40
CA PRO A 170 -6.62 -14.79 8.14
C PRO A 170 -6.44 -13.67 9.17
N GLU A 171 -6.06 -13.99 10.41
CA GLU A 171 -5.72 -13.02 11.45
C GLU A 171 -4.44 -12.21 11.18
N SER A 172 -3.60 -12.64 10.24
CA SER A 172 -2.40 -11.93 9.82
C SER A 172 -2.63 -10.96 8.66
N ASN A 173 -3.79 -11.03 8.01
CA ASN A 173 -4.11 -10.26 6.81
C ASN A 173 -4.97 -9.04 7.18
N PHE A 174 -4.71 -7.91 6.52
CA PHE A 174 -5.54 -6.72 6.68
C PHE A 174 -6.95 -6.96 6.08
N PRO A 175 -8.02 -6.47 6.70
CA PRO A 175 -8.08 -5.83 8.01
C PRO A 175 -8.26 -6.81 9.18
N THR A 176 -7.68 -6.48 10.34
CA THR A 176 -7.98 -7.16 11.63
C THR A 176 -8.94 -6.38 12.52
N THR A 177 -9.19 -5.12 12.16
CA THR A 177 -10.13 -4.22 12.84
C THR A 177 -11.12 -3.63 11.85
N GLY A 178 -12.30 -3.21 12.28
CA GLY A 178 -13.29 -2.63 11.38
C GLY A 178 -14.26 -1.67 12.06
N SER A 179 -14.93 -0.86 11.26
CA SER A 179 -16.01 0.03 11.68
C SER A 179 -17.01 0.15 10.54
N ASN A 180 -18.26 0.43 10.87
CA ASN A 180 -19.32 0.58 9.88
C ASN A 180 -18.93 1.67 8.85
N ASN A 181 -19.16 1.36 7.57
CA ASN A 181 -18.84 2.17 6.39
C ASN A 181 -17.34 2.47 6.15
N LEU A 182 -16.41 1.91 6.92
CA LEU A 182 -15.03 1.83 6.44
C LEU A 182 -14.98 0.93 5.22
N TYR A 183 -14.09 1.25 4.30
CA TYR A 183 -13.88 0.44 3.11
C TYR A 183 -12.41 0.41 2.71
N PHE A 184 -12.05 -0.66 2.03
CA PHE A 184 -10.77 -0.77 1.34
C PHE A 184 -11.02 -1.20 -0.09
N LYS A 185 -10.02 -1.02 -0.94
CA LYS A 185 -10.04 -1.43 -2.34
C LYS A 185 -9.17 -2.65 -2.47
N ILE A 186 -9.71 -3.75 -2.95
CA ILE A 186 -8.91 -4.94 -3.29
C ILE A 186 -8.62 -4.90 -4.78
N ARG A 187 -7.33 -4.98 -5.15
CA ARG A 187 -6.93 -5.15 -6.55
C ARG A 187 -6.64 -6.62 -6.81
N VAL A 188 -7.31 -7.18 -7.81
CA VAL A 188 -7.20 -8.58 -8.23
C VAL A 188 -6.91 -8.62 -9.71
N GLU A 189 -5.79 -9.24 -10.09
CA GLU A 189 -5.43 -9.45 -11.48
C GLU A 189 -5.98 -10.79 -11.98
N GLY A 190 -6.14 -10.94 -13.29
CA GLY A 190 -6.65 -12.17 -13.93
C GLY A 190 -8.18 -12.31 -13.96
N ILE A 191 -8.91 -11.49 -13.20
CA ILE A 191 -10.37 -11.34 -13.29
C ILE A 191 -10.79 -9.88 -13.15
N THR A 192 -11.95 -9.56 -13.69
CA THR A 192 -12.58 -8.24 -13.54
C THR A 192 -13.35 -8.13 -12.21
N SER A 193 -13.63 -6.92 -11.76
CA SER A 193 -14.43 -6.65 -10.56
C SER A 193 -15.82 -7.28 -10.64
N GLU A 194 -16.45 -7.29 -11.82
CA GLU A 194 -17.73 -7.96 -12.05
C GLU A 194 -17.63 -9.48 -11.82
N GLU A 195 -16.57 -10.12 -12.32
CA GLU A 195 -16.36 -11.55 -12.14
C GLU A 195 -16.07 -11.91 -10.69
N PHE A 196 -15.25 -11.10 -10.02
CA PHE A 196 -14.98 -11.22 -8.58
C PHE A 196 -16.26 -11.09 -7.75
N ILE A 197 -17.11 -10.10 -8.04
CA ILE A 197 -18.41 -9.94 -7.36
C ILE A 197 -19.34 -11.10 -7.66
N ARG A 198 -19.38 -11.60 -8.90
CA ARG A 198 -20.20 -12.75 -9.27
C ARG A 198 -19.76 -14.03 -8.54
N ALA A 199 -18.46 -14.23 -8.30
CA ALA A 199 -17.94 -15.38 -7.57
C ALA A 199 -18.28 -15.33 -6.07
N ASN A 200 -18.31 -14.13 -5.47
CA ASN A 200 -18.42 -13.96 -4.01
C ASN A 200 -19.80 -13.47 -3.53
N GLY A 201 -20.60 -12.90 -4.43
CA GLY A 201 -21.83 -12.16 -4.11
C GLY A 201 -21.58 -10.67 -3.89
N ALA A 202 -22.57 -9.84 -4.20
CA ALA A 202 -22.52 -8.40 -3.90
C ALA A 202 -22.57 -8.10 -2.40
N THR A 203 -23.15 -9.01 -1.61
CA THR A 203 -23.09 -9.01 -0.15
C THR A 203 -22.40 -10.30 0.30
N VAL A 204 -21.29 -10.17 1.01
CA VAL A 204 -20.50 -11.29 1.53
C VAL A 204 -20.75 -11.40 3.02
N TYR A 205 -21.17 -12.59 3.44
CA TYR A 205 -21.33 -12.94 4.85
C TYR A 205 -20.09 -13.65 5.35
N SER A 206 -19.80 -13.50 6.63
CA SER A 206 -18.70 -14.21 7.25
C SER A 206 -18.99 -15.71 7.33
N ASP A 207 -17.94 -16.52 7.31
CA ASP A 207 -18.08 -17.97 7.47
C ASP A 207 -18.23 -18.34 8.96
N ASP A 208 -17.75 -17.48 9.85
CA ASP A 208 -17.91 -17.55 11.30
C ASP A 208 -18.29 -16.18 11.90
N GLY A 209 -18.73 -16.16 13.16
CA GLY A 209 -19.14 -14.95 13.85
C GLY A 209 -20.45 -14.34 13.36
N THR A 210 -20.72 -13.09 13.76
CA THR A 210 -21.98 -12.39 13.47
C THR A 210 -21.80 -10.88 13.60
N GLY A 211 -22.75 -10.14 13.03
CA GLY A 211 -22.86 -8.69 13.12
C GLY A 211 -22.25 -7.93 11.94
N VAL A 212 -21.27 -8.51 11.24
CA VAL A 212 -20.59 -7.85 10.11
C VAL A 212 -20.89 -8.56 8.80
N ASN A 213 -21.17 -7.78 7.76
CA ASN A 213 -21.13 -8.24 6.38
C ASN A 213 -20.37 -7.21 5.51
N LEU A 214 -20.05 -7.63 4.29
CA LEU A 214 -19.32 -6.79 3.34
C LEU A 214 -20.19 -6.49 2.13
N GLU A 215 -20.15 -5.25 1.67
CA GLU A 215 -20.72 -4.83 0.40
C GLU A 215 -19.61 -4.69 -0.64
N LEU A 216 -19.72 -5.43 -1.74
CA LEU A 216 -18.77 -5.40 -2.86
C LEU A 216 -19.32 -4.56 -4.00
N THR A 217 -18.52 -3.61 -4.48
CA THR A 217 -18.86 -2.77 -5.65
C THR A 217 -17.64 -2.54 -6.54
N PRO A 218 -17.77 -2.43 -7.87
CA PRO A 218 -16.66 -2.04 -8.71
C PRO A 218 -16.19 -0.62 -8.36
N GLU A 219 -14.89 -0.42 -8.18
CA GLU A 219 -14.34 0.90 -7.89
C GLU A 219 -14.61 1.86 -9.05
N ASN A 220 -15.10 3.07 -8.74
CA ASN A 220 -15.47 4.10 -9.71
C ASN A 220 -16.45 3.61 -10.81
N ASN A 221 -17.32 2.65 -10.48
CA ASN A 221 -18.26 2.03 -11.41
C ASN A 221 -17.59 1.36 -12.64
N LYS A 222 -16.31 0.99 -12.53
CA LYS A 222 -15.57 0.29 -13.58
C LYS A 222 -15.71 -1.22 -13.43
N ALA A 223 -16.84 -1.78 -13.86
CA ALA A 223 -17.13 -3.23 -13.76
C ALA A 223 -16.06 -4.12 -14.43
N LYS A 224 -15.49 -3.66 -15.54
CA LYS A 224 -14.39 -4.33 -16.27
C LYS A 224 -12.98 -3.98 -15.75
N GLY A 225 -12.89 -3.19 -14.68
CA GLY A 225 -11.63 -2.93 -14.00
C GLY A 225 -11.20 -4.10 -13.12
N HIS A 226 -10.07 -3.94 -12.44
CA HIS A 226 -9.45 -4.95 -11.57
C HIS A 226 -9.50 -4.56 -10.09
N ILE A 227 -10.30 -3.55 -9.74
CA ILE A 227 -10.37 -2.99 -8.39
C ILE A 227 -11.80 -3.06 -7.90
N THR A 228 -11.99 -3.76 -6.78
CA THR A 228 -13.29 -3.89 -6.11
C THR A 228 -13.22 -3.17 -4.77
N ARG A 229 -14.21 -2.33 -4.49
CA ARG A 229 -14.39 -1.71 -3.18
C ARG A 229 -15.12 -2.69 -2.26
N VAL A 230 -14.53 -2.92 -1.09
CA VAL A 230 -15.05 -3.75 -0.02
C VAL A 230 -15.47 -2.82 1.12
N LYS A 231 -16.77 -2.56 1.27
CA LYS A 231 -17.31 -1.71 2.35
C LYS A 231 -17.82 -2.59 3.49
N LEU A 232 -17.41 -2.27 4.71
CA LEU A 232 -17.79 -2.98 5.92
C LEU A 232 -19.12 -2.43 6.43
N LYS A 233 -20.07 -3.32 6.75
CA LYS A 233 -21.36 -2.95 7.35
C LYS A 233 -21.56 -3.74 8.63
N GLY A 234 -22.04 -3.06 9.67
CA GLY A 234 -22.26 -3.73 10.95
C GLY A 234 -22.79 -2.78 12.04
N PRO A 235 -22.64 -3.16 13.32
CA PRO A 235 -23.06 -2.36 14.46
C PRO A 235 -22.53 -0.93 14.38
N ASN A 236 -23.38 0.04 14.70
CA ASN A 236 -23.02 1.45 14.69
C ASN A 236 -23.85 2.23 15.71
N LYS A 237 -23.63 3.53 15.84
CA LYS A 237 -24.38 4.33 16.82
C LYS A 237 -25.85 4.48 16.42
N ALA A 238 -26.16 4.61 15.13
CA ALA A 238 -27.50 4.91 14.65
C ALA A 238 -28.48 3.74 14.83
N ASN A 239 -28.00 2.50 14.79
CA ASN A 239 -28.79 1.31 15.12
C ASN A 239 -28.69 0.88 16.60
N GLY A 240 -28.10 1.72 17.46
CA GLY A 240 -28.00 1.47 18.91
C GLY A 240 -26.93 0.45 19.31
N GLY A 241 -25.99 0.15 18.42
CA GLY A 241 -24.99 -0.90 18.58
C GLY A 241 -25.37 -2.17 17.79
N GLY A 242 -25.14 -3.32 18.39
CA GLY A 242 -25.42 -4.63 17.81
C GLY A 242 -24.45 -5.67 18.36
N GLU A 243 -24.83 -6.94 18.22
CA GLU A 243 -23.92 -8.02 18.53
C GLU A 243 -22.74 -8.02 17.54
N PHE A 244 -21.53 -8.23 18.06
CA PHE A 244 -20.34 -8.45 17.27
C PHE A 244 -19.61 -9.67 17.81
N VAL A 245 -19.36 -10.63 16.93
CA VAL A 245 -18.48 -11.76 17.19
C VAL A 245 -17.40 -11.74 16.11
N PRO A 246 -16.11 -11.93 16.45
CA PRO A 246 -15.03 -11.97 15.48
C PRO A 246 -15.35 -12.84 14.27
N SER A 247 -15.12 -12.29 13.08
CA SER A 247 -15.59 -12.87 11.81
C SER A 247 -14.50 -12.93 10.77
N THR A 248 -14.40 -14.07 10.11
CA THR A 248 -13.53 -14.38 8.99
C THR A 248 -14.30 -14.31 7.67
N PHE A 249 -13.67 -13.67 6.69
CA PHE A 249 -14.19 -13.51 5.34
C PHE A 249 -13.21 -14.11 4.35
N ASN A 250 -13.74 -14.85 3.38
CA ASN A 250 -12.98 -15.47 2.31
C ASN A 250 -13.47 -14.96 0.95
N PHE A 251 -12.51 -14.62 0.08
CA PHE A 251 -12.77 -14.23 -1.30
C PHE A 251 -12.18 -15.23 -2.27
N TYR A 252 -12.97 -15.62 -3.26
CA TYR A 252 -12.65 -16.66 -4.22
C TYR A 252 -12.61 -16.14 -5.65
N ALA A 253 -11.85 -16.82 -6.52
CA ALA A 253 -11.84 -16.54 -7.96
C ALA A 253 -13.07 -17.15 -8.67
N ASP A 254 -13.69 -18.15 -8.07
CA ASP A 254 -14.76 -18.95 -8.65
C ASP A 254 -15.97 -19.09 -7.71
N GLY A 255 -17.17 -19.19 -8.28
CA GLY A 255 -18.40 -19.39 -7.51
C GLY A 255 -18.49 -20.77 -6.82
N GLY A 256 -17.65 -21.73 -7.23
CA GLY A 256 -17.52 -23.03 -6.56
C GLY A 256 -16.70 -22.98 -5.27
N LYS A 257 -16.14 -21.82 -4.92
CA LYS A 257 -15.31 -21.59 -3.73
C LYS A 257 -14.09 -22.52 -3.63
N SER A 258 -13.54 -22.93 -4.77
CA SER A 258 -12.40 -23.84 -4.83
C SER A 258 -11.04 -23.12 -4.90
N LYS A 259 -11.03 -21.88 -5.39
CA LYS A 259 -9.83 -21.06 -5.56
C LYS A 259 -9.86 -19.84 -4.63
N LEU A 260 -9.32 -20.00 -3.43
CA LEU A 260 -9.20 -18.91 -2.44
C LEU A 260 -8.16 -17.87 -2.91
N LEU A 261 -8.56 -16.60 -2.96
CA LEU A 261 -7.71 -15.47 -3.37
C LEU A 261 -7.21 -14.64 -2.19
N TYR A 262 -8.09 -14.39 -1.22
CA TYR A 262 -7.80 -13.53 -0.08
C TYR A 262 -8.69 -13.90 1.09
N ASN A 263 -8.18 -13.76 2.30
CA ASN A 263 -8.99 -13.84 3.50
C ASN A 263 -8.46 -12.92 4.58
N PHE A 264 -9.33 -12.58 5.52
CA PHE A 264 -8.99 -11.78 6.68
C PHE A 264 -9.97 -12.05 7.82
N LYS A 265 -9.56 -11.73 9.05
CA LYS A 265 -10.39 -11.86 10.24
C LYS A 265 -10.53 -10.53 10.97
N ILE A 266 -11.75 -9.99 11.03
CA ILE A 266 -12.04 -8.83 11.88
C ILE A 266 -12.19 -9.34 13.32
N GLY A 267 -11.19 -9.04 14.16
CA GLY A 267 -11.16 -9.41 15.58
C GLY A 267 -11.73 -8.35 16.51
N ARG A 268 -11.71 -7.07 16.10
CA ARG A 268 -12.22 -5.94 16.90
C ARG A 268 -13.08 -5.01 16.05
N TRP A 269 -14.24 -4.63 16.59
CA TRP A 269 -15.18 -3.73 15.93
C TRP A 269 -15.30 -2.41 16.66
N TYR A 270 -15.26 -1.31 15.91
CA TYR A 270 -15.29 0.05 16.40
C TYR A 270 -16.58 0.73 15.98
N ILE A 271 -17.12 1.54 16.88
CA ILE A 271 -18.30 2.37 16.66
C ILE A 271 -17.90 3.81 16.89
N GLY A 272 -17.79 4.56 15.81
CA GLY A 272 -17.56 6.01 15.82
C GLY A 272 -18.83 6.80 16.13
N ASP A 273 -18.63 8.06 16.51
CA ASP A 273 -19.65 9.05 16.79
C ASP A 273 -19.26 10.40 16.18
N THR A 274 -20.21 11.10 15.59
CA THR A 274 -19.99 12.41 14.97
C THR A 274 -20.07 13.58 15.95
N SER A 275 -20.09 13.31 17.26
CA SER A 275 -20.16 14.33 18.30
C SER A 275 -18.88 14.42 19.13
N PHE A 276 -18.53 15.64 19.53
CA PHE A 276 -17.51 15.89 20.54
C PHE A 276 -18.16 15.85 21.92
N ASN A 277 -17.68 14.95 22.76
CA ASN A 277 -18.26 14.70 24.08
C ASN A 277 -17.18 14.75 25.15
N THR A 278 -17.58 14.97 26.40
CA THR A 278 -16.68 14.73 27.54
C THR A 278 -16.40 13.23 27.66
N TYR A 279 -15.35 12.87 28.41
CA TYR A 279 -15.04 11.46 28.66
C TYR A 279 -16.21 10.72 29.33
N GLY A 280 -16.84 11.33 30.35
CA GLY A 280 -17.97 10.72 31.07
C GLY A 280 -19.16 10.41 30.15
N THR A 281 -19.52 11.35 29.28
CA THR A 281 -20.57 11.15 28.28
C THR A 281 -20.18 10.06 27.27
N SER A 282 -18.94 10.09 26.76
CA SER A 282 -18.44 9.08 25.84
C SER A 282 -18.49 7.67 26.44
N ARG A 283 -18.10 7.54 27.71
CA ARG A 283 -18.14 6.28 28.45
C ARG A 283 -19.58 5.77 28.60
N ASN A 284 -20.52 6.65 28.92
CA ASN A 284 -21.93 6.29 29.03
C ASN A 284 -22.51 5.84 27.68
N ILE A 285 -22.14 6.52 26.58
CA ILE A 285 -22.51 6.10 25.23
C ILE A 285 -22.01 4.68 24.96
N CYS A 286 -20.71 4.42 25.14
CA CYS A 286 -20.14 3.11 24.85
C CYS A 286 -20.75 1.99 25.71
N ASN A 287 -20.90 2.21 27.01
CA ASN A 287 -21.50 1.21 27.90
C ASN A 287 -23.00 0.96 27.59
N GLY A 288 -23.69 1.95 27.03
CA GLY A 288 -25.11 1.88 26.69
C GLY A 288 -25.42 1.25 25.32
N LEU A 289 -24.43 1.12 24.44
CA LEU A 289 -24.59 0.41 23.17
C LEU A 289 -25.00 -1.04 23.43
N GLN A 290 -25.89 -1.56 22.59
CA GLN A 290 -26.38 -2.93 22.72
C GLN A 290 -25.39 -3.94 22.12
N PRO A 291 -25.31 -5.16 22.68
CA PRO A 291 -25.82 -5.55 24.01
C PRO A 291 -25.20 -4.72 25.14
N THR A 292 -25.99 -4.23 26.09
CA THR A 292 -25.47 -3.33 27.15
C THR A 292 -24.21 -3.89 27.83
N GLY A 293 -23.16 -3.08 27.90
CA GLY A 293 -21.86 -3.46 28.46
C GLY A 293 -20.93 -4.21 27.49
N SER A 294 -21.34 -4.47 26.24
CA SER A 294 -20.52 -5.14 25.23
C SER A 294 -19.58 -4.22 24.46
N TYR A 295 -19.54 -2.92 24.77
CA TYR A 295 -18.64 -1.97 24.15
C TYR A 295 -18.01 -1.10 25.24
N ARG A 296 -16.75 -0.73 25.03
CA ARG A 296 -15.99 0.09 25.97
C ARG A 296 -15.31 1.25 25.25
N ILE A 297 -14.88 2.24 26.03
CA ILE A 297 -13.91 3.21 25.53
C ILE A 297 -12.61 2.46 25.14
N PRO A 298 -12.01 2.74 23.97
CA PRO A 298 -10.78 2.09 23.54
C PRO A 298 -9.58 2.40 24.45
N ASN A 299 -8.59 1.52 24.42
CA ASN A 299 -7.26 1.82 24.92
C ASN A 299 -6.45 2.58 23.86
N ILE A 300 -5.36 3.22 24.25
CA ILE A 300 -4.42 3.83 23.28
C ILE A 300 -4.03 2.81 22.19
N ARG A 301 -3.72 1.58 22.61
CA ARG A 301 -3.30 0.50 21.73
C ARG A 301 -4.42 -0.09 20.87
N ASP A 302 -5.68 0.26 21.13
CA ASP A 302 -6.77 -0.07 20.21
C ASP A 302 -6.81 0.90 19.02
N TYR A 303 -6.17 2.07 19.08
CA TYR A 303 -6.09 2.99 17.95
C TYR A 303 -4.80 2.88 17.17
N THR A 304 -3.66 2.84 17.87
CA THR A 304 -2.37 3.16 17.27
C THR A 304 -1.24 2.28 17.80
N ASN A 305 -0.20 2.13 16.98
CA ASN A 305 1.07 1.51 17.33
C ASN A 305 2.16 2.55 17.69
N ALA A 306 1.81 3.85 17.71
CA ALA A 306 2.70 4.93 18.14
C ALA A 306 2.98 4.89 19.65
N ASN A 307 4.13 5.38 20.07
CA ASN A 307 4.39 5.75 21.46
C ASN A 307 3.96 7.19 21.74
N THR A 308 3.90 7.57 23.02
CA THR A 308 3.76 8.98 23.41
C THR A 308 5.11 9.68 23.27
N GLN A 309 5.11 10.99 23.00
CA GLN A 309 6.34 11.78 22.94
C GLN A 309 7.12 11.76 24.26
N GLU A 310 6.41 11.61 25.37
CA GLU A 310 6.95 11.62 26.74
C GLU A 310 7.26 10.21 27.27
N GLY A 311 7.05 9.15 26.48
CA GLY A 311 7.32 7.76 26.88
C GLY A 311 6.35 7.17 27.91
N TYR A 312 5.25 7.85 28.23
CA TYR A 312 4.21 7.36 29.15
C TYR A 312 3.34 6.25 28.54
N TYR A 313 3.00 5.28 29.40
CA TYR A 313 2.21 4.04 29.19
C TYR A 313 2.88 3.00 28.27
N PRO A 314 3.11 1.75 28.73
CA PRO A 314 4.32 0.98 28.45
C PRO A 314 4.78 1.19 27.00
N PRO A 315 5.87 1.95 26.81
CA PRO A 315 6.35 2.26 25.48
C PRO A 315 6.73 0.93 24.83
N VAL A 316 6.35 0.76 23.57
CA VAL A 316 6.84 -0.39 22.80
C VAL A 316 8.28 -0.05 22.40
N PRO A 317 9.30 -0.85 22.81
CA PRO A 317 10.69 -0.59 22.46
C PRO A 317 10.86 -0.45 20.93
N GLY A 318 11.68 0.50 20.50
CA GLY A 318 11.94 0.75 19.08
C GLY A 318 10.80 1.44 18.32
N LYS A 319 9.74 1.91 19.00
CA LYS A 319 8.66 2.70 18.38
C LYS A 319 8.79 4.20 18.66
N SER A 320 8.48 4.98 17.63
CA SER A 320 8.50 6.45 17.68
C SER A 320 7.15 7.02 18.13
N MET A 321 7.05 8.35 18.22
CA MET A 321 5.79 9.05 18.48
C MET A 321 4.83 9.07 17.27
N TYR A 322 5.31 8.63 16.10
CA TYR A 322 4.53 8.45 14.89
C TYR A 322 4.06 7.01 14.80
N TYR A 323 2.82 6.83 14.37
CA TYR A 323 2.33 5.50 14.04
C TYR A 323 2.91 5.06 12.70
N GLU A 324 2.94 3.75 12.48
CA GLU A 324 3.29 3.16 11.19
C GLU A 324 2.09 2.41 10.62
N ARG A 325 1.94 2.39 9.29
CA ARG A 325 0.93 1.58 8.60
C ARG A 325 1.24 0.10 8.78
N LYS A 326 0.66 -0.52 9.81
CA LYS A 326 0.97 -1.90 10.19
C LYS A 326 -0.28 -2.61 10.70
N ILE A 327 -0.40 -3.86 10.32
CA ILE A 327 -1.43 -4.77 10.83
C ILE A 327 -1.22 -4.97 12.33
N SER A 328 -2.31 -5.00 13.09
CA SER A 328 -2.27 -5.21 14.54
C SER A 328 -1.53 -6.50 14.88
N TYR A 329 -0.69 -6.46 15.91
CA TYR A 329 0.14 -7.60 16.29
C TYR A 329 0.27 -7.71 17.81
N TRP A 330 0.53 -8.93 18.29
CA TRP A 330 0.89 -9.17 19.67
C TRP A 330 2.37 -8.85 19.90
N HIS A 331 2.68 -8.06 20.92
CA HIS A 331 4.05 -7.76 21.31
C HIS A 331 4.45 -8.63 22.50
N ASP A 332 5.29 -9.63 22.25
CA ASP A 332 5.60 -10.69 23.21
C ASP A 332 6.18 -10.19 24.53
N THR A 333 7.15 -9.25 24.48
CA THR A 333 7.85 -8.75 25.67
C THR A 333 6.91 -8.02 26.63
N GLU A 334 6.03 -7.19 26.08
CA GLU A 334 5.11 -6.37 26.89
C GLU A 334 3.76 -7.07 27.13
N ARG A 335 3.51 -8.19 26.44
CA ARG A 335 2.25 -8.96 26.50
C ARG A 335 1.02 -8.10 26.23
N ILE A 336 1.10 -7.28 25.18
CA ILE A 336 0.02 -6.38 24.75
C ILE A 336 -0.26 -6.55 23.26
N MET A 337 -1.52 -6.36 22.88
CA MET A 337 -1.88 -6.07 21.49
C MET A 337 -1.40 -4.66 21.14
N VAL A 338 -0.74 -4.50 20.00
CA VAL A 338 -0.22 -3.22 19.51
C VAL A 338 -0.81 -2.93 18.13
N GLY A 339 -1.35 -1.72 17.98
CA GLY A 339 -2.03 -1.31 16.76
C GLY A 339 -3.52 -1.64 16.77
N GLY A 340 -4.23 -1.02 15.85
CA GLY A 340 -5.66 -1.17 15.69
C GLY A 340 -6.18 -0.23 14.63
N LEU A 341 -7.21 0.53 14.98
CA LEU A 341 -8.04 1.22 14.00
C LEU A 341 -7.24 2.18 13.09
N VAL A 342 -6.46 3.10 13.65
CA VAL A 342 -5.76 4.13 12.84
C VAL A 342 -4.51 3.56 12.17
N SER A 343 -3.79 2.62 12.82
CA SER A 343 -2.62 1.99 12.20
C SER A 343 -2.97 1.13 10.99
N GLU A 344 -4.18 0.59 10.92
CA GLU A 344 -4.70 -0.19 9.79
C GLU A 344 -5.49 0.66 8.79
N TRP A 345 -6.30 1.62 9.24
CA TRP A 345 -7.21 2.35 8.33
C TRP A 345 -6.70 3.74 7.93
N GLY A 346 -5.73 4.30 8.65
CA GLY A 346 -5.10 5.58 8.33
C GLY A 346 -5.96 6.75 8.79
N ASN A 347 -5.92 7.88 8.09
CA ASN A 347 -6.67 9.07 8.47
C ASN A 347 -8.20 8.86 8.34
N LEU A 348 -8.87 8.68 9.48
CA LEU A 348 -10.32 8.50 9.61
C LEU A 348 -11.10 9.80 9.51
N SER A 349 -10.44 10.95 9.75
CA SER A 349 -11.04 12.28 9.68
C SER A 349 -11.06 12.90 8.26
N SER A 350 -10.48 12.20 7.29
CA SER A 350 -10.45 12.65 5.90
C SER A 350 -11.79 12.42 5.19
N ASN A 351 -11.99 13.11 4.07
CA ASN A 351 -13.15 12.87 3.19
C ASN A 351 -13.17 11.45 2.60
N TYR A 352 -12.08 10.69 2.70
CA TYR A 352 -12.01 9.31 2.23
C TYR A 352 -13.02 8.41 2.96
N TYR A 353 -13.27 8.65 4.25
CA TYR A 353 -14.21 7.91 5.11
C TYR A 353 -15.38 8.75 5.59
N SER A 354 -15.93 9.60 4.72
CA SER A 354 -17.04 10.51 5.06
C SER A 354 -18.28 9.85 5.67
N GLU A 355 -18.50 8.56 5.38
CA GLU A 355 -19.64 7.78 5.89
C GLU A 355 -19.35 6.99 7.19
N ALA A 356 -18.10 6.99 7.68
CA ALA A 356 -17.68 6.15 8.80
C ALA A 356 -17.93 6.76 10.20
N ASN A 357 -18.55 7.95 10.25
CA ASN A 357 -18.95 8.64 11.48
C ASN A 357 -17.79 8.99 12.44
N TYR A 358 -16.61 9.31 11.92
CA TYR A 358 -15.50 9.86 12.70
C TYR A 358 -15.40 11.37 12.47
N VAL A 359 -15.49 12.16 13.55
CA VAL A 359 -15.32 13.62 13.48
C VAL A 359 -13.85 14.02 13.33
N GLY A 360 -13.62 15.06 12.51
CA GLY A 360 -12.31 15.72 12.33
C GLY A 360 -11.89 16.59 13.52
N GLY A 361 -11.76 15.97 14.69
CA GLY A 361 -11.19 16.56 15.90
C GLY A 361 -9.72 16.21 16.10
N THR A 362 -9.24 16.39 17.33
CA THR A 362 -7.85 16.09 17.72
C THR A 362 -7.62 14.59 17.95
N ALA A 363 -8.56 13.90 18.58
CA ALA A 363 -8.42 12.49 18.96
C ALA A 363 -9.76 11.84 19.33
N GLY A 364 -9.77 10.51 19.48
CA GLY A 364 -10.79 9.77 20.24
C GLY A 364 -10.34 9.54 21.68
N TRP A 365 -11.29 9.55 22.63
CA TRP A 365 -11.01 9.26 24.03
C TRP A 365 -10.40 7.86 24.24
N THR A 366 -9.51 7.74 25.23
CA THR A 366 -8.99 6.45 25.71
C THR A 366 -9.18 6.25 27.21
N GLN A 367 -9.06 5.02 27.70
CA GLN A 367 -9.21 4.70 29.13
C GLN A 367 -8.04 5.20 30.00
N GLN A 368 -6.84 5.31 29.42
CA GLN A 368 -5.61 5.62 30.13
C GLN A 368 -5.55 7.06 30.62
N THR A 369 -4.99 7.27 31.81
CA THR A 369 -4.68 8.59 32.39
C THR A 369 -3.21 8.70 32.76
N THR A 370 -2.75 9.94 32.93
CA THR A 370 -1.47 10.25 33.59
C THR A 370 -1.64 11.44 34.52
N ASN A 371 -0.77 11.55 35.52
CA ASN A 371 -0.76 12.68 36.45
C ASN A 371 0.23 13.73 35.95
N THR A 372 -0.22 14.98 35.91
CA THR A 372 0.62 16.16 35.65
C THR A 372 0.71 17.03 36.89
N ILE A 373 1.57 18.04 36.87
CA ILE A 373 1.68 19.04 37.95
C ILE A 373 0.34 19.75 38.21
N ASN A 374 -0.50 19.88 37.18
CA ASN A 374 -1.77 20.59 37.24
C ASN A 374 -2.99 19.65 37.44
N GLY A 375 -2.76 18.35 37.66
CA GLY A 375 -3.82 17.34 37.85
C GLY A 375 -3.77 16.18 36.85
N THR A 376 -4.79 15.32 36.89
CA THR A 376 -4.88 14.12 36.04
C THR A 376 -5.41 14.48 34.65
N VAL A 377 -4.68 14.07 33.62
CA VAL A 377 -5.09 14.15 32.22
C VAL A 377 -5.34 12.75 31.65
N ARG A 378 -6.09 12.69 30.56
CA ARG A 378 -6.45 11.46 29.87
C ARG A 378 -5.90 11.43 28.46
N TRP A 379 -5.43 10.26 28.05
CA TRP A 379 -4.88 10.09 26.72
C TRP A 379 -5.97 9.96 25.65
N GLY A 380 -5.61 10.22 24.41
CA GLY A 380 -6.45 10.10 23.22
C GLY A 380 -5.65 9.62 22.02
N GLY A 381 -6.30 8.88 21.12
CA GLY A 381 -5.72 8.44 19.85
C GLY A 381 -6.14 9.35 18.70
N GLY A 382 -5.18 9.93 17.98
CA GLY A 382 -5.42 10.84 16.87
C GLY A 382 -6.07 10.15 15.68
N PHE A 383 -7.27 10.57 15.28
CA PHE A 383 -7.95 10.04 14.09
C PHE A 383 -7.31 10.49 12.78
N GLY A 384 -6.67 11.66 12.80
CA GLY A 384 -6.01 12.25 11.64
C GLY A 384 -4.62 11.67 11.39
N ASP A 385 -3.82 11.54 12.45
CA ASP A 385 -2.39 11.28 12.35
C ASP A 385 -1.85 10.16 13.24
N GLY A 386 -2.74 9.41 13.91
CA GLY A 386 -2.39 8.28 14.74
C GLY A 386 -1.50 8.61 15.94
N ARG A 387 -1.23 9.89 16.23
CA ARG A 387 -0.45 10.29 17.40
C ARG A 387 -1.26 10.13 18.68
N VAL A 388 -0.54 10.06 19.79
CA VAL A 388 -1.16 10.01 21.11
C VAL A 388 -1.14 11.40 21.73
N TYR A 389 -2.31 11.88 22.14
CA TYR A 389 -2.54 13.20 22.71
C TYR A 389 -3.03 13.08 24.15
N TRP A 390 -2.82 14.10 24.98
CA TRP A 390 -3.47 14.19 26.29
C TRP A 390 -4.52 15.31 26.29
N ASN A 391 -5.60 15.11 27.06
CA ASN A 391 -6.72 16.03 27.18
C ASN A 391 -7.23 16.04 28.62
N TRP A 392 -7.84 17.14 29.04
CA TRP A 392 -8.47 17.26 30.35
C TRP A 392 -9.92 16.76 30.31
N ASP A 393 -10.28 15.89 31.26
CA ASP A 393 -11.60 15.22 31.30
C ASP A 393 -12.79 16.17 31.49
N TRP A 394 -12.57 17.34 32.08
CA TRP A 394 -13.60 18.25 32.58
C TRP A 394 -13.77 19.53 31.75
N TYR A 395 -12.97 19.74 30.71
CA TYR A 395 -13.15 20.88 29.81
C TYR A 395 -14.33 20.65 28.87
N LEU A 396 -15.06 21.73 28.57
CA LEU A 396 -16.22 21.69 27.69
C LEU A 396 -15.85 21.23 26.27
N PRO A 397 -16.70 20.45 25.57
CA PRO A 397 -16.46 20.02 24.19
C PRO A 397 -16.26 21.17 23.18
N ALA A 398 -16.74 22.37 23.52
CA ALA A 398 -16.50 23.58 22.72
C ALA A 398 -15.02 24.00 22.69
N VAL A 399 -14.23 23.54 23.68
CA VAL A 399 -12.79 23.82 23.83
C VAL A 399 -11.96 22.60 23.43
N ILE A 400 -12.38 21.40 23.83
CA ILE A 400 -11.69 20.14 23.53
C ILE A 400 -12.47 19.33 22.50
N ARG A 401 -11.97 19.32 21.25
CA ARG A 401 -12.57 18.59 20.11
C ARG A 401 -12.17 17.12 20.10
N VAL A 402 -12.53 16.37 21.15
CA VAL A 402 -12.25 14.93 21.26
C VAL A 402 -13.52 14.13 21.00
N GLY A 403 -13.43 13.20 20.05
CA GLY A 403 -14.55 12.38 19.59
C GLY A 403 -14.82 11.19 20.50
N THR A 404 -16.04 10.67 20.41
CA THR A 404 -16.40 9.38 21.00
C THR A 404 -16.12 8.27 20.00
N THR A 405 -15.50 7.19 20.49
CA THR A 405 -15.42 5.92 19.77
C THR A 405 -15.48 4.82 20.81
N CYS A 406 -16.14 3.73 20.44
CA CYS A 406 -16.30 2.55 21.27
C CYS A 406 -15.67 1.37 20.54
N VAL A 407 -15.15 0.39 21.28
CA VAL A 407 -14.62 -0.85 20.73
C VAL A 407 -15.25 -2.04 21.43
N SER A 408 -15.47 -3.13 20.69
CA SER A 408 -15.82 -4.43 21.25
C SER A 408 -14.72 -4.92 22.22
N PRO A 409 -15.05 -5.80 23.19
CA PRO A 409 -14.13 -6.35 24.18
C PRO A 409 -12.75 -6.69 23.64
#